data_AF-A0A399STQ4-F1
#
_entry.id   AF-A0A399STQ4-F1
#
_cell.length_a   1.000
_cell.length_b   1.000
_cell.length_c   1.000
_cell.angle_alpha   90.00
_cell.angle_beta   90.00
_cell.angle_gamma   90.00
#
_symmetry.space_group_name_H-M   'P 1'
#
loop_
_entity.id
_entity.type
_entity.pdbx_description
1 polymer ?
#
loop_
_entity_poly.entity_id
_entity_poly.type
_entity_poly.pdbx_seq_one_letter_code
_entity_poly.pdbx_strand_id
1 'polypeptide(L)'
;MALTGRTVALLLLGIAPLVALGDGPDAAYALLAGWILLVALLVALDLALAASPRAVALERVLPARIRLDETGESVLLVTNRGSRTLRAVVRDAWQPSAGASSTRDRVRIPAGE
;
A
#
# COMPACT_ATOMS: atom_id res chain seq x y z
N MET A 1 -3.34 -0.91 2.47
CA MET A 1 -3.54 -1.33 1.06
C MET A 1 -3.93 -0.13 0.22
N ALA A 2 -3.40 -0.03 -1.00
CA ALA A 2 -4.10 0.65 -2.09
C ALA A 2 -4.79 -0.44 -2.91
N LEU A 3 -6.02 -0.21 -3.39
CA LEU A 3 -6.62 -1.08 -4.40
C LEU A 3 -5.66 -1.14 -5.60
N THR A 4 -5.15 -2.33 -5.90
CA THR A 4 -4.20 -2.53 -7.00
C THR A 4 -4.91 -3.14 -8.21
N GLY A 5 -4.26 -3.10 -9.38
CA GLY A 5 -4.76 -3.80 -10.57
C GLY A 5 -5.00 -5.30 -10.35
N ARG A 6 -4.38 -5.91 -9.33
CA ARG A 6 -4.62 -7.32 -8.97
C ARG A 6 -6.05 -7.57 -8.48
N THR A 7 -6.62 -6.65 -7.70
CA THR A 7 -8.00 -6.77 -7.22
C THR A 7 -8.98 -6.69 -8.39
N VAL A 8 -8.71 -5.79 -9.35
CA VAL A 8 -9.51 -5.67 -10.58
C VAL A 8 -9.38 -6.93 -11.42
N ALA A 9 -8.17 -7.45 -11.63
CA ALA A 9 -7.95 -8.69 -12.37
C ALA A 9 -8.65 -9.90 -11.73
N LEU A 10 -8.61 -10.02 -10.40
CA LEU A 10 -9.30 -11.07 -9.65
C LEU A 10 -10.82 -10.96 -9.80
N LEU A 11 -11.36 -9.74 -9.79
CA LEU A 11 -12.79 -9.51 -10.03
C LEU A 11 -13.18 -9.91 -11.45
N LEU A 12 -12.40 -9.50 -12.46
CA LEU A 12 -12.62 -9.87 -13.86
C LEU A 12 -12.50 -11.38 -14.10
N LEU A 13 -11.65 -12.08 -13.36
CA LEU A 13 -11.51 -13.53 -13.44
C LEU A 13 -12.82 -14.25 -13.09
N GLY A 14 -13.70 -13.62 -12.31
CA GLY A 14 -15.03 -14.11 -11.98
C GLY A 14 -15.98 -14.20 -13.18
N ILE A 15 -15.66 -13.54 -14.30
CA ILE A 15 -16.43 -13.68 -15.54
C ILE A 15 -16.36 -15.11 -16.05
N ALA A 16 -15.22 -15.79 -15.92
CA ALA A 16 -15.05 -17.15 -16.41
C ALA A 16 -16.00 -18.18 -15.76
N PRO A 17 -16.04 -18.33 -14.41
CA PRO A 17 -17.02 -19.22 -13.78
C PRO A 17 -18.45 -18.76 -14.00
N LEU A 18 -18.72 -17.45 -14.06
CA LEU A 18 -20.05 -16.91 -14.33
C LEU A 18 -20.58 -17.36 -15.70
N VAL A 19 -19.75 -17.32 -16.74
CA VAL A 19 -20.12 -17.77 -18.09
C VAL A 19 -20.19 -19.30 -18.18
N ALA A 20 -19.31 -20.00 -17.47
CA ALA A 20 -19.22 -21.47 -17.57
C ALA A 20 -20.29 -22.22 -16.77
N LEU A 21 -20.82 -21.63 -15.69
CA LEU A 21 -21.67 -22.30 -14.70
C LEU A 21 -22.98 -21.55 -14.41
N GLY A 22 -23.18 -20.38 -15.04
CA GLY A 22 -24.37 -19.53 -14.85
C GLY A 22 -25.57 -20.01 -15.66
N ASP A 23 -26.04 -21.23 -15.41
CA ASP A 23 -27.20 -21.82 -16.10
C ASP A 23 -28.51 -21.17 -15.62
N GLY A 24 -28.78 -19.97 -16.14
CA GLY A 24 -29.97 -19.17 -15.85
C GLY A 24 -29.72 -18.00 -14.88
N PRO A 25 -30.69 -17.08 -14.75
CA PRO A 25 -30.51 -15.84 -14.01
C PRO A 25 -30.15 -16.07 -12.53
N ASP A 26 -30.85 -16.98 -11.84
CA ASP A 26 -30.64 -17.22 -10.41
C ASP A 26 -29.25 -17.79 -10.11
N ALA A 27 -28.81 -18.77 -10.90
CA ALA A 27 -27.48 -19.34 -10.80
C ALA A 27 -26.39 -18.29 -11.07
N ALA A 28 -26.57 -17.47 -12.13
CA ALA A 28 -25.64 -16.41 -12.47
C ALA A 28 -25.53 -15.35 -11.36
N TYR A 29 -26.65 -14.88 -10.80
CA TYR A 29 -26.63 -13.91 -9.69
C TYR A 29 -26.01 -14.49 -8.43
N ALA A 30 -26.28 -15.76 -8.10
CA ALA A 30 -25.67 -16.44 -6.97
C ALA A 30 -24.14 -16.55 -7.13
N LEU A 31 -23.66 -16.94 -8.32
CA LEU A 31 -22.23 -17.01 -8.63
C LEU A 31 -21.55 -15.65 -8.56
N LEU A 32 -22.17 -14.61 -9.14
CA LEU A 32 -21.66 -13.25 -9.08
C LEU A 32 -21.54 -12.76 -7.63
N ALA A 33 -22.59 -12.95 -6.82
CA ALA A 33 -22.59 -12.55 -5.42
C ALA A 33 -21.52 -13.31 -4.62
N GLY A 34 -21.41 -14.62 -4.83
CA GLY A 34 -20.38 -15.45 -4.20
C GLY A 34 -18.97 -15.02 -4.59
N TRP A 35 -18.74 -14.67 -5.85
CA TRP A 35 -17.45 -14.19 -6.33
C TRP A 35 -17.08 -12.83 -5.71
N ILE A 36 -18.01 -11.87 -5.71
CA ILE A 36 -17.80 -10.57 -5.06
C ILE A 36 -17.49 -10.75 -3.58
N LEU A 37 -18.23 -11.63 -2.89
CA LEU A 37 -17.98 -11.93 -1.48
C LEU A 37 -16.60 -12.53 -1.28
N LEU A 38 -16.18 -13.48 -2.10
CA LEU A 38 -14.84 -14.06 -2.06
C LEU A 38 -13.75 -12.99 -2.23
N VAL A 39 -13.87 -12.14 -3.25
CA VAL A 39 -12.94 -11.03 -3.47
C VAL A 39 -12.90 -10.08 -2.27
N ALA A 40 -14.07 -9.72 -1.72
CA ALA A 40 -14.17 -8.85 -0.56
C ALA A 40 -13.49 -9.46 0.68
N LEU A 41 -13.67 -10.76 0.91
CA LEU A 41 -13.00 -11.49 2.01
C LEU A 41 -11.48 -11.51 1.83
N LEU A 42 -10.98 -11.74 0.61
CA LEU A 42 -9.54 -11.71 0.34
C LEU A 42 -8.94 -10.32 0.55
N VAL A 43 -9.65 -9.26 0.14
CA VAL A 43 -9.24 -7.87 0.39
C VAL A 43 -9.26 -7.56 1.89
N ALA A 44 -10.30 -7.98 2.61
CA ALA A 44 -10.39 -7.80 4.05
C ALA A 44 -9.25 -8.53 4.78
N LEU A 45 -8.92 -9.75 4.35
CA LEU A 45 -7.80 -10.52 4.88
C LEU A 45 -6.46 -9.82 4.61
N ASP A 46 -6.21 -9.35 3.39
CA ASP A 46 -4.97 -8.61 3.09
C ASP A 46 -4.86 -7.32 3.92
N LEU A 47 -5.94 -6.55 4.04
CA LEU A 47 -5.98 -5.37 4.90
C LEU A 47 -5.73 -5.74 6.37
N ALA A 48 -6.31 -6.85 6.81
CA ALA A 48 -6.12 -7.39 8.15
C ALA A 48 -4.75 -8.03 8.36
N LEU A 49 -3.91 -8.22 7.33
CA LEU A 49 -2.52 -8.67 7.46
C LEU A 49 -1.51 -7.54 7.18
N ALA A 50 -1.95 -6.44 6.56
CA ALA A 50 -1.11 -5.29 6.30
C ALA A 50 -0.70 -4.56 7.60
N ALA A 51 0.49 -3.98 7.61
CA ALA A 51 0.90 -3.06 8.66
C ALA A 51 0.01 -1.80 8.66
N SER A 52 -0.34 -1.32 9.85
CA SER A 52 -1.17 -0.13 10.02
C SER A 52 -0.33 1.14 9.83
N PRO A 53 -0.63 2.01 8.85
CA PRO A 53 0.07 3.29 8.69
C PRO A 53 -0.05 4.20 9.92
N ARG A 54 -1.12 4.04 10.71
CA ARG A 54 -1.33 4.81 11.95
C ARG A 54 -0.33 4.44 13.05
N ALA A 55 0.28 3.27 12.95
CA ALA A 55 1.31 2.80 13.88
C ALA A 55 2.73 3.16 13.41
N VAL A 56 2.88 3.92 12.32
CA VAL A 56 4.17 4.38 11.83
C VAL A 56 4.43 5.78 12.37
N ALA A 57 5.56 5.95 13.05
CA ALA A 57 6.05 7.25 13.48
C ALA A 57 7.09 7.75 12.49
N LEU A 58 7.04 9.05 12.22
CA LEU A 58 7.96 9.74 11.33
C LEU A 58 8.62 10.87 12.12
N GLU A 59 9.95 10.94 12.06
CA GLU A 59 10.73 12.01 12.63
C GLU A 59 11.70 12.52 11.57
N ARG A 60 11.82 13.84 11.46
CA ARG A 60 12.71 14.47 10.49
C ARG A 60 13.80 15.24 11.21
N VAL A 61 15.05 14.94 10.85
CA VAL A 61 16.23 15.65 11.32
C VAL A 61 16.83 16.40 10.13
N LEU A 62 17.00 17.71 10.29
CA LEU A 62 17.62 18.57 9.29
C LEU A 62 18.56 19.57 9.97
N PRO A 63 19.57 20.10 9.24
CA PRO A 63 20.36 21.23 9.69
C PRO A 63 19.47 22.43 10.01
N ALA A 64 19.74 23.12 11.12
CA ALA A 64 19.02 24.33 11.49
C ALA A 64 19.28 25.50 10.51
N ARG A 65 20.46 25.50 9.87
CA ARG A 65 20.87 26.46 8.84
C ARG A 65 21.81 25.76 7.86
N ILE A 66 21.80 26.22 6.62
CA ILE A 66 22.73 25.81 5.57
C ILE A 66 23.20 27.06 4.81
N ARG A 67 24.42 27.03 4.26
CA ARG A 67 24.91 28.12 3.41
C ARG A 67 24.26 28.05 2.03
N LEU A 68 24.22 29.19 1.35
CA LEU A 68 23.83 29.22 -0.06
C LEU A 68 24.78 28.33 -0.86
N ASP A 69 24.23 27.58 -1.81
CA ASP A 69 24.94 26.64 -2.70
C ASP A 69 25.61 25.43 -2.01
N GLU A 70 25.34 25.20 -0.72
CA GLU A 70 25.82 24.02 0.01
C GLU A 70 24.78 22.88 -0.03
N THR A 71 25.25 21.63 -0.02
CA THR A 71 24.39 20.44 0.04
C THR A 71 24.10 20.08 1.50
N GLY A 72 22.82 19.95 1.84
CA GLY A 72 22.36 19.55 3.17
C GLY A 72 21.86 18.12 3.20
N GLU A 73 22.04 17.46 4.33
CA GLU A 73 21.45 16.14 4.57
C GLU A 73 20.09 16.29 5.28
N SER A 74 19.07 15.58 4.80
CA SER A 74 17.79 15.44 5.49
C SER A 74 17.60 13.98 5.83
N VAL A 75 17.50 13.66 7.13
CA VAL A 75 17.25 12.31 7.61
C VAL A 75 15.78 12.19 7.99
N LEU A 76 15.10 11.23 7.38
CA LEU A 76 13.73 10.84 7.77
C LEU A 76 13.80 9.49 8.47
N LEU A 77 13.59 9.50 9.79
CA LEU A 77 13.46 8.30 10.59
C LEU A 77 12.03 7.77 10.47
N VAL A 78 11.91 6.50 10.10
CA VAL A 78 10.63 5.79 9.96
C VAL A 78 10.61 4.64 10.95
N THR A 79 9.76 4.73 11.96
CA THR A 79 9.64 3.72 13.02
C THR A 79 8.27 3.05 12.94
N ASN A 80 8.27 1.75 12.75
CA ASN A 80 7.12 0.88 12.80
C ASN A 80 6.82 0.44 14.24
N ARG A 81 5.95 1.19 14.92
CA ARG A 81 5.46 0.86 16.27
C ARG A 81 4.36 -0.22 16.26
N GLY A 82 4.05 -0.78 15.09
CA GLY A 82 3.03 -1.80 14.91
C GLY A 82 3.56 -3.22 15.13
N SER A 83 2.63 -4.18 15.20
CA SER A 83 2.93 -5.61 15.37
C SER A 83 3.21 -6.38 14.08
N ARG A 84 3.22 -5.71 12.92
CA ARG A 84 3.35 -6.34 11.60
C ARG A 84 4.44 -5.65 10.81
N THR A 85 5.16 -6.40 9.97
CA THR A 85 6.19 -5.85 9.10
C THR A 85 5.58 -4.81 8.13
N LEU A 86 6.07 -3.58 8.19
CA LEU A 86 5.77 -2.53 7.22
C LEU A 86 6.52 -2.81 5.92
N ARG A 87 5.78 -2.94 4.82
CA ARG A 87 6.33 -2.92 3.46
C ARG A 87 5.74 -1.70 2.76
N ALA A 88 6.57 -0.70 2.50
CA ALA A 88 6.09 0.61 2.05
C ALA A 88 7.01 1.24 1.00
N VAL A 89 6.47 2.23 0.31
CA VAL A 89 7.24 3.22 -0.46
C VAL A 89 7.12 4.52 0.32
N VAL A 90 8.25 5.03 0.81
CA VAL A 90 8.31 6.33 1.50
C VAL A 90 8.60 7.37 0.45
N ARG A 91 7.75 8.40 0.37
CA ARG A 91 7.97 9.54 -0.52
C ARG A 91 8.26 10.76 0.32
N ASP A 92 9.50 11.25 0.28
CA ASP A 92 9.92 12.37 1.12
C ASP A 92 9.30 13.72 0.69
N ALA A 93 8.79 13.77 -0.54
CA ALA A 93 7.98 14.85 -1.09
C ALA A 93 8.63 16.25 -1.06
N TRP A 94 9.96 16.31 -1.09
CA TRP A 94 10.68 17.55 -1.37
C TRP A 94 10.23 18.18 -2.68
N GLN A 95 10.17 19.51 -2.70
CA GLN A 95 9.95 20.29 -3.91
C GLN A 95 11.10 20.02 -4.93
N PRO A 96 10.82 20.06 -6.24
CA PRO A 96 11.85 19.79 -7.26
C PRO A 96 13.10 20.69 -7.13
N SER A 97 12.92 21.95 -6.72
CA SER A 97 14.02 22.90 -6.52
C SER A 97 14.96 22.55 -5.37
N ALA A 98 14.59 21.65 -4.47
CA ALA A 98 15.46 21.18 -3.39
C ALA A 98 16.57 20.24 -3.88
N GLY A 99 16.51 19.77 -5.13
CA GLY A 99 17.56 18.95 -5.72
C GLY A 99 17.76 17.58 -5.05
N ALA A 100 16.74 17.06 -4.36
CA ALA A 100 16.83 15.78 -3.65
C ALA A 100 17.17 14.63 -4.62
N SER A 101 18.24 13.89 -4.34
CA SER A 101 18.74 12.80 -5.17
C SER A 101 17.82 11.58 -5.20
N SER A 102 17.10 11.31 -4.11
CA SER A 102 15.98 10.38 -4.04
C SER A 102 14.75 11.09 -3.50
N THR A 103 13.58 10.73 -4.03
CA THR A 103 12.29 11.20 -3.51
C THR A 103 11.36 10.04 -3.17
N ARG A 104 11.76 8.79 -3.47
CA ARG A 104 10.92 7.60 -3.29
C ARG A 104 11.80 6.39 -2.99
N ASP A 105 11.68 5.86 -1.78
CA ASP A 105 12.46 4.72 -1.32
C ASP A 105 11.55 3.57 -0.90
N ARG A 106 11.92 2.34 -1.31
CA ARG A 106 11.23 1.12 -0.87
C ARG A 106 11.83 0.68 0.45
N VAL A 107 10.98 0.51 1.46
CA VAL A 107 11.40 0.09 2.80
C VAL A 107 10.66 -1.15 3.25
N ARG A 108 11.36 -1.98 4.02
CA ARG A 108 10.80 -3.10 4.77
C ARG A 108 11.26 -2.96 6.21
N ILE A 109 10.33 -2.65 7.09
CA ILE A 109 10.61 -2.39 8.51
C ILE A 109 9.88 -3.46 9.33
N PRO A 110 10.60 -4.34 10.05
CA PRO A 110 10.02 -5.30 11.00
C PRO A 110 9.12 -4.64 12.04
N ALA A 111 8.38 -5.47 12.79
CA ALA A 111 7.51 -4.99 13.84
C ALA A 111 8.33 -4.48 15.03
N GLY A 112 8.07 -3.26 15.50
CA GLY A 112 8.77 -2.66 16.63
C GLY A 112 10.13 -2.01 16.28
N GLU A 113 10.50 -1.93 15.00
CA GLU A 113 11.73 -1.28 14.51
C GLU A 113 11.46 0.12 13.94
#